data_AF-A0A5A7RP56-F1
#
_entry.id   AF-A0A5A7RP56-F1
#
_cell.length_a   1.000
_cell.length_b   1.000
_cell.length_c   1.000
_cell.angle_alpha   90.00
_cell.angle_beta   90.00
_cell.angle_gamma   90.00
#
_symmetry.space_group_name_H-M   'P 1'
#
loop_
_entity.id
_entity.type
_entity.pdbx_description
1 polymer ?
#
loop_
_entity_poly.entity_id
_entity_poly.type
_entity_poly.pdbx_seq_one_letter_code
_entity_poly.pdbx_strand_id
1 'polypeptide(L)'
;MGRTFVLLLLFLSLGLKNFDNSIVVENNTIVDINLPSNSTGSPTGNLAVRIYAPHHTRYPDGSPVLIYVPGADTPGGLRNCLPAVGDDLIIIYFIFPGGYDAESGRGSDGIYDHRGENCILALRDVILYSAGKLADSSGKTIDEVLHVPVLHNNIGLLGASNGGNIVVAVSALYGNELKGYLRYIVQWESPVSSQIATVDLGPIRFNCAPNNFVNPRYTAYNPFILTVDYSDLVYNESSSVQVFHDGNGDGKYTTIIEPNSGLPTPDLNLDGKLELNEDFPLSAYTDGTKDVYSRPVTHALESVISSWPSNIATPEEADAYWDIREAVRMYDDAMANIPDLRGMVLASVKDHVQSAPDKPHIRQAFDGWNNSHAWVKINPSPFYMAEVDPSFAGRNDLPNNVANTAPENWRIHNYCMPEDIPDNLYQLAAIWEMADRVYYNRWYTLQITEASGGFGVTARVKNVGIVDASNISWSIDVEGIVITGSHTEGVIESLPAGEEATINSGLIFGVGPAKVKIMAGDTSKTLTCFLFGLLTILV
;
A
#
# COMPACT_ATOMS: atom_id res chain seq x y z
N MET A 1 -25.95 28.64 39.55
CA MET A 1 -26.96 27.55 39.53
C MET A 1 -27.27 27.29 38.07
N GLY A 2 -26.92 26.22 37.39
CA GLY A 2 -26.48 24.89 37.79
C GLY A 2 -27.19 23.93 36.82
N ARG A 3 -26.42 23.28 35.93
CA ARG A 3 -26.60 21.90 35.39
C ARG A 3 -25.93 21.74 34.01
N THR A 4 -24.72 21.20 34.09
CA THR A 4 -24.11 20.14 33.28
C THR A 4 -24.93 19.58 32.11
N PHE A 5 -24.34 19.61 30.91
CA PHE A 5 -24.51 18.56 29.89
C PHE A 5 -23.15 18.29 29.23
N VAL A 6 -22.70 17.04 29.35
CA VAL A 6 -21.50 16.45 28.76
C VAL A 6 -21.79 16.26 27.26
N LEU A 7 -20.94 16.80 26.38
CA LEU A 7 -21.02 16.52 24.94
C LEU A 7 -19.99 15.44 24.59
N LEU A 8 -20.50 14.23 24.43
CA LEU A 8 -19.85 13.07 23.82
C LEU A 8 -19.68 13.39 22.32
N LEU A 9 -18.45 13.48 21.82
CA LEU A 9 -18.18 13.65 20.39
C LEU A 9 -18.44 12.31 19.68
N LEU A 10 -19.64 12.20 19.09
CA LEU A 10 -19.97 11.15 18.13
C LEU A 10 -19.18 11.38 16.83
N PHE A 11 -18.42 10.39 16.42
CA PHE A 11 -18.00 10.21 15.03
C PHE A 11 -19.26 9.99 14.18
N LEU A 12 -19.62 10.98 13.36
CA LEU A 12 -20.71 10.90 12.40
C LEU A 12 -20.13 10.99 10.99
N SER A 13 -20.26 9.87 10.29
CA SER A 13 -20.03 9.73 8.87
C SER A 13 -20.90 10.72 8.09
N LEU A 14 -20.28 11.47 7.18
CA LEU A 14 -21.01 12.30 6.22
C LEU A 14 -21.07 11.55 4.90
N GLY A 15 -22.31 11.22 4.53
CA GLY A 15 -22.68 10.29 3.47
C GLY A 15 -22.31 10.77 2.07
N LEU A 16 -21.70 9.85 1.33
CA LEU A 16 -21.85 9.78 -0.12
C LEU A 16 -23.25 9.22 -0.42
N LYS A 17 -23.96 9.91 -1.31
CA LYS A 17 -25.31 9.56 -1.74
C LYS A 17 -25.33 8.16 -2.35
N ASN A 18 -26.25 7.33 -1.84
CA ASN A 18 -26.64 6.04 -2.42
C ASN A 18 -27.04 6.22 -3.89
N PHE A 19 -26.27 5.64 -4.79
CA PHE A 19 -26.82 5.08 -6.02
C PHE A 19 -27.25 3.66 -5.69
N ASP A 20 -28.56 3.50 -5.54
CA ASP A 20 -29.23 2.22 -5.37
C ASP A 20 -29.25 1.50 -6.72
N ASN A 21 -28.23 0.69 -6.97
CA ASN A 21 -28.28 -0.41 -7.93
C ASN A 21 -28.12 -1.69 -7.13
N SER A 22 -29.24 -2.21 -6.64
CA SER A 22 -29.35 -3.56 -6.11
C SER A 22 -29.04 -4.58 -7.22
N ILE A 23 -27.77 -4.83 -7.48
CA ILE A 23 -27.32 -6.07 -8.09
C ILE A 23 -27.13 -7.02 -6.92
N VAL A 24 -27.97 -8.06 -6.86
CA VAL A 24 -27.75 -9.20 -5.98
C VAL A 24 -26.47 -9.86 -6.46
N VAL A 25 -25.35 -9.54 -5.81
CA VAL A 25 -24.08 -10.26 -5.99
C VAL A 25 -24.26 -11.59 -5.24
N GLU A 26 -24.09 -12.71 -5.93
CA GLU A 26 -23.93 -14.01 -5.26
C GLU A 26 -22.66 -13.91 -4.41
N ASN A 27 -22.83 -13.68 -3.12
CA ASN A 27 -21.71 -13.46 -2.19
C ASN A 27 -20.90 -14.75 -2.05
N ASN A 28 -19.56 -14.61 -2.06
CA ASN A 28 -18.59 -15.62 -1.61
C ASN A 28 -19.13 -16.41 -0.41
N THR A 29 -18.76 -17.69 -0.30
CA THR A 29 -19.14 -18.47 0.88
C THR A 29 -18.43 -17.88 2.10
N ILE A 30 -19.20 -17.28 3.00
CA ILE A 30 -18.68 -16.68 4.24
C ILE A 30 -18.49 -17.78 5.28
N VAL A 31 -17.27 -17.89 5.80
CA VAL A 31 -16.92 -18.78 6.90
C VAL A 31 -16.39 -17.92 8.04
N ASP A 32 -17.10 -17.95 9.17
CA ASP A 32 -16.66 -17.26 10.37
C ASP A 32 -16.06 -18.24 11.38
N ILE A 33 -14.87 -17.92 11.89
CA ILE A 33 -14.20 -18.72 12.91
C ILE A 33 -13.78 -17.87 14.11
N ASN A 34 -13.59 -18.55 15.24
CA ASN A 34 -12.95 -18.00 16.43
C ASN A 34 -11.55 -18.60 16.49
N LEU A 35 -10.52 -17.77 16.40
CA LEU A 35 -9.13 -18.22 16.41
C LEU A 35 -8.55 -18.06 17.83
N PRO A 36 -8.26 -19.16 18.55
CA PRO A 36 -7.59 -19.07 19.84
C PRO A 36 -6.26 -18.33 19.72
N SER A 37 -6.05 -17.32 20.56
CA SER A 37 -4.83 -16.50 20.49
C SER A 37 -4.47 -15.87 21.84
N ASN A 38 -3.19 -15.97 22.18
CA ASN A 38 -2.61 -15.31 23.36
C ASN A 38 -2.55 -13.78 23.21
N SER A 39 -2.74 -13.23 22.00
CA SER A 39 -2.82 -11.78 21.76
C SER A 39 -3.94 -11.09 22.53
N THR A 40 -4.92 -11.86 22.97
CA THR A 40 -6.04 -11.36 23.78
C THR A 40 -5.65 -11.10 25.24
N GLY A 41 -4.41 -11.43 25.64
CA GLY A 41 -3.97 -11.43 27.04
C GLY A 41 -4.53 -12.60 27.86
N SER A 42 -5.19 -13.57 27.22
CA SER A 42 -5.79 -14.74 27.86
C SER A 42 -5.46 -16.03 27.09
N PRO A 43 -5.09 -17.13 27.77
CA PRO A 43 -4.81 -18.42 27.11
C PRO A 43 -6.05 -19.08 26.50
N THR A 44 -7.25 -18.55 26.78
CA THR A 44 -8.52 -19.06 26.23
C THR A 44 -9.26 -18.01 25.39
N GLY A 45 -8.63 -16.86 25.14
CA GLY A 45 -9.25 -15.80 24.35
C GLY A 45 -9.18 -16.09 22.85
N ASN A 46 -10.12 -15.52 22.11
CA ASN A 46 -10.27 -15.74 20.68
C ASN A 46 -10.29 -14.43 19.89
N LEU A 47 -9.75 -14.49 18.67
CA LEU A 47 -9.91 -13.47 17.65
C LEU A 47 -11.11 -13.83 16.76
N ALA A 48 -11.94 -12.84 16.45
CA ALA A 48 -12.98 -12.97 15.43
C ALA A 48 -12.34 -12.85 14.04
N VAL A 49 -12.48 -13.90 13.24
CA VAL A 49 -11.96 -13.98 11.87
C VAL A 49 -13.10 -14.35 10.92
N ARG A 50 -13.17 -13.65 9.78
CA ARG A 50 -14.09 -13.94 8.67
C ARG A 50 -13.29 -14.25 7.43
N ILE A 51 -13.63 -15.37 6.80
CA ILE A 51 -13.04 -15.83 5.55
C ILE A 51 -14.11 -15.76 4.47
N TYR A 52 -13.80 -15.08 3.39
CA TYR A 52 -14.59 -15.06 2.17
C TYR A 52 -13.99 -16.10 1.23
N ALA A 53 -14.59 -17.29 1.18
CA ALA A 53 -14.14 -18.38 0.34
C ALA A 53 -14.65 -18.18 -1.09
N PRO A 54 -13.76 -18.23 -2.10
CA PRO A 54 -14.14 -17.96 -3.47
C PRO A 54 -14.96 -19.12 -4.06
N HIS A 55 -15.79 -18.86 -5.06
CA HIS A 55 -16.54 -19.92 -5.76
C HIS A 55 -15.69 -20.71 -6.75
N HIS A 56 -14.58 -20.12 -7.21
CA HIS A 56 -13.64 -20.73 -8.12
C HIS A 56 -12.22 -20.43 -7.67
N THR A 57 -11.27 -21.26 -8.06
CA THR A 57 -9.86 -21.02 -7.73
C THR A 57 -9.18 -20.20 -8.81
N ARG A 58 -8.32 -19.25 -8.40
CA ARG A 58 -7.49 -18.50 -9.36
C ARG A 58 -6.58 -19.42 -10.18
N TYR A 59 -6.11 -20.51 -9.58
CA TYR A 59 -5.25 -21.50 -10.23
C TYR A 59 -5.86 -22.91 -10.19
N PRO A 60 -5.44 -23.82 -11.09
CA PRO A 60 -5.98 -25.19 -11.13
C PRO A 60 -5.79 -26.00 -9.84
N ASP A 61 -4.77 -25.67 -9.04
CA ASP A 61 -4.35 -26.37 -7.82
C ASP A 61 -4.76 -25.64 -6.53
N GLY A 62 -5.34 -24.44 -6.60
CA GLY A 62 -5.88 -23.75 -5.42
C GLY A 62 -6.02 -22.24 -5.56
N SER A 63 -6.52 -21.62 -4.50
CA SER A 63 -6.60 -20.16 -4.37
C SER A 63 -5.50 -19.61 -3.48
N PRO A 64 -4.89 -18.47 -3.85
CA PRO A 64 -4.01 -17.72 -2.97
C PRO A 64 -4.83 -17.09 -1.82
N VAL A 65 -4.15 -16.77 -0.72
CA VAL A 65 -4.77 -16.16 0.45
C VAL A 65 -4.35 -14.70 0.56
N LEU A 66 -5.33 -13.82 0.74
CA LEU A 66 -5.12 -12.43 1.10
C LEU A 66 -5.64 -12.17 2.51
N ILE A 67 -4.81 -11.55 3.35
CA ILE A 67 -5.27 -10.99 4.63
C ILE A 67 -5.32 -9.47 4.49
N TYR A 68 -6.50 -8.90 4.66
CA TYR A 68 -6.71 -7.45 4.66
C TYR A 68 -6.46 -6.89 6.06
N VAL A 69 -5.54 -5.94 6.18
CA VAL A 69 -5.20 -5.29 7.44
C VAL A 69 -5.69 -3.83 7.42
N PRO A 70 -6.66 -3.48 8.26
CA PRO A 70 -7.34 -2.18 8.20
C PRO A 70 -6.37 -1.04 8.52
N GLY A 71 -6.71 0.15 8.00
CA GLY A 71 -6.04 1.42 8.29
C GLY A 71 -6.57 2.13 9.53
N ALA A 72 -6.26 3.43 9.68
CA ALA A 72 -6.60 4.25 10.85
C ALA A 72 -6.09 3.66 12.19
N ASP A 73 -6.44 4.30 13.31
CA ASP A 73 -6.25 3.74 14.66
C ASP A 73 -7.56 3.06 15.10
N THR A 74 -7.77 1.83 14.64
CA THR A 74 -9.00 1.07 14.88
C THR A 74 -8.72 -0.43 14.95
N PRO A 75 -9.48 -1.18 15.77
CA PRO A 75 -9.43 -2.64 15.78
C PRO A 75 -9.85 -3.30 14.46
N GLY A 76 -10.51 -2.56 13.55
CA GLY A 76 -11.00 -3.10 12.29
C GLY A 76 -12.41 -3.68 12.34
N GLY A 77 -12.76 -4.43 11.29
CA GLY A 77 -14.07 -5.06 11.12
C GLY A 77 -13.99 -6.21 10.11
N LEU A 78 -15.10 -6.91 9.92
CA LEU A 78 -15.15 -8.15 9.12
C LEU A 78 -15.68 -7.97 7.71
N ARG A 79 -15.99 -6.74 7.28
CA ARG A 79 -16.58 -6.48 5.96
C ARG A 79 -15.55 -6.61 4.84
N ASN A 80 -15.90 -7.32 3.77
CA ASN A 80 -15.13 -7.30 2.53
C ASN A 80 -15.24 -5.92 1.83
N CYS A 81 -14.09 -5.26 1.68
CA CYS A 81 -13.94 -3.98 1.00
C CYS A 81 -13.41 -4.12 -0.44
N LEU A 82 -13.05 -5.34 -0.86
CA LEU A 82 -12.58 -5.60 -2.22
C LEU A 82 -13.75 -5.86 -3.19
N PRO A 83 -13.56 -5.61 -4.50
CA PRO A 83 -14.57 -5.85 -5.51
C PRO A 83 -14.92 -7.33 -5.65
N ALA A 84 -16.18 -7.63 -5.97
CA ALA A 84 -16.67 -9.00 -6.14
C ALA A 84 -16.00 -9.77 -7.28
N VAL A 85 -15.35 -9.10 -8.23
CA VAL A 85 -14.60 -9.78 -9.31
C VAL A 85 -13.38 -10.54 -8.77
N GLY A 86 -12.90 -10.21 -7.55
CA GLY A 86 -11.88 -10.97 -6.82
C GLY A 86 -12.37 -12.27 -6.19
N ASP A 87 -13.45 -12.88 -6.71
CA ASP A 87 -14.03 -14.15 -6.27
C ASP A 87 -13.20 -15.38 -6.71
N ASP A 88 -11.89 -15.21 -6.78
CA ASP A 88 -10.88 -16.23 -7.06
C ASP A 88 -9.81 -16.31 -5.94
N LEU A 89 -9.87 -15.39 -4.97
CA LEU A 89 -9.02 -15.27 -3.79
C LEU A 89 -9.73 -15.79 -2.53
N ILE A 90 -8.98 -16.41 -1.62
CA ILE A 90 -9.41 -16.58 -0.23
C ILE A 90 -9.11 -15.27 0.50
N ILE A 91 -10.13 -14.51 0.86
CA ILE A 91 -9.94 -13.19 1.50
C ILE A 91 -10.29 -13.26 2.99
N ILE A 92 -9.36 -12.86 3.83
CA ILE A 92 -9.48 -12.92 5.29
C ILE A 92 -9.53 -11.51 5.87
N TYR A 93 -10.56 -11.26 6.65
CA TYR A 93 -10.68 -10.11 7.54
C TYR A 93 -10.72 -10.60 8.99
N PHE A 94 -10.22 -9.80 9.90
CA PHE A 94 -10.24 -10.10 11.32
C PHE A 94 -10.35 -8.82 12.14
N ILE A 95 -10.71 -8.98 13.40
CA ILE A 95 -10.78 -7.88 14.36
C ILE A 95 -9.58 -8.02 15.31
N PHE A 96 -8.80 -6.96 15.49
CA PHE A 96 -7.73 -6.95 16.50
C PHE A 96 -8.30 -7.11 17.93
N PRO A 97 -7.48 -7.51 18.91
CA PRO A 97 -7.92 -7.67 20.30
C PRO A 97 -8.74 -6.48 20.83
N GLY A 98 -9.80 -6.77 21.58
CA GLY A 98 -10.71 -5.78 22.16
C GLY A 98 -11.65 -5.06 21.17
N GLY A 99 -11.59 -5.38 19.88
CA GLY A 99 -12.50 -4.82 18.88
C GLY A 99 -13.84 -5.54 18.79
N TYR A 100 -14.83 -4.84 18.24
CA TYR A 100 -16.17 -5.35 17.99
C TYR A 100 -16.74 -4.77 16.69
N ASP A 101 -17.28 -5.63 15.84
CA ASP A 101 -17.97 -5.25 14.62
C ASP A 101 -19.49 -5.38 14.83
N ALA A 102 -20.16 -4.24 14.90
CA ALA A 102 -21.60 -4.18 15.15
C ALA A 102 -22.43 -4.76 14.00
N GLU A 103 -21.93 -4.75 12.76
CA GLU A 103 -22.67 -5.27 11.60
C GLU A 103 -22.75 -6.80 11.64
N SER A 104 -21.65 -7.48 11.95
CA SER A 104 -21.61 -8.93 12.11
C SER A 104 -22.01 -9.42 13.51
N GLY A 105 -21.98 -8.54 14.51
CA GLY A 105 -22.19 -8.88 15.92
C GLY A 105 -21.04 -9.66 16.56
N ARG A 106 -19.86 -9.70 15.92
CA ARG A 106 -18.69 -10.45 16.38
C ARG A 106 -17.64 -9.51 16.97
N GLY A 107 -16.86 -10.02 17.92
CA GLY A 107 -15.74 -9.30 18.52
C GLY A 107 -14.60 -10.23 18.89
N SER A 108 -13.42 -9.64 19.05
CA SER A 108 -12.24 -10.31 19.56
C SER A 108 -12.09 -10.04 21.05
N ASP A 109 -11.67 -11.04 21.81
CA ASP A 109 -11.37 -10.87 23.23
C ASP A 109 -10.15 -9.93 23.42
N GLY A 110 -9.89 -9.50 24.66
CA GLY A 110 -8.72 -8.70 25.02
C GLY A 110 -8.94 -7.18 24.96
N ILE A 111 -7.85 -6.44 24.77
CA ILE A 111 -7.81 -4.97 24.75
C ILE A 111 -7.05 -4.52 23.51
N TYR A 112 -7.58 -3.51 22.82
CA TYR A 112 -6.89 -2.90 21.69
C TYR A 112 -5.72 -2.05 22.18
N ASP A 113 -4.50 -2.45 21.84
CA ASP A 113 -3.26 -1.77 22.24
C ASP A 113 -2.73 -0.84 21.14
N HIS A 114 -3.63 -0.30 20.31
CA HIS A 114 -3.31 0.68 19.27
C HIS A 114 -2.20 0.18 18.34
N ARG A 115 -2.38 -1.02 17.78
CA ARG A 115 -1.40 -1.70 16.90
C ARG A 115 -0.07 -2.06 17.58
N GLY A 116 -0.13 -2.32 18.89
CA GLY A 116 1.02 -2.74 19.67
C GLY A 116 1.33 -4.22 19.54
N GLU A 117 2.10 -4.73 20.52
CA GLU A 117 2.58 -6.11 20.55
C GLU A 117 1.43 -7.13 20.41
N ASN A 118 0.28 -6.91 21.05
CA ASN A 118 -0.86 -7.81 20.97
C ASN A 118 -1.49 -7.80 19.57
N CYS A 119 -1.65 -6.63 18.95
CA CYS A 119 -2.11 -6.57 17.57
C CYS A 119 -1.14 -7.26 16.60
N ILE A 120 0.17 -7.07 16.77
CA ILE A 120 1.18 -7.71 15.93
C ILE A 120 1.12 -9.24 16.10
N LEU A 121 0.99 -9.71 17.35
CA LEU A 121 0.82 -11.11 17.69
C LEU A 121 -0.47 -11.71 17.09
N ALA A 122 -1.56 -10.95 17.11
CA ALA A 122 -2.82 -11.34 16.50
C ALA A 122 -2.69 -11.53 14.98
N LEU A 123 -2.02 -10.58 14.29
CA LEU A 123 -1.78 -10.70 12.85
C LEU A 123 -0.91 -11.92 12.53
N ARG A 124 0.13 -12.20 13.32
CA ARG A 124 0.93 -13.44 13.19
C ARG A 124 0.02 -14.68 13.27
N ASP A 125 -0.87 -14.76 14.25
CA ASP A 125 -1.75 -15.92 14.42
C ASP A 125 -2.71 -16.10 13.24
N VAL A 126 -3.25 -15.01 12.69
CA VAL A 126 -4.08 -15.06 11.49
C VAL A 126 -3.29 -15.57 10.27
N ILE A 127 -2.03 -15.16 10.12
CA ILE A 127 -1.14 -15.67 9.05
C ILE A 127 -0.86 -17.17 9.25
N LEU A 128 -0.56 -17.60 10.49
CA LEU A 128 -0.30 -19.01 10.79
C LEU A 128 -1.55 -19.89 10.62
N TYR A 129 -2.75 -19.40 10.93
CA TYR A 129 -4.00 -20.09 10.63
C TYR A 129 -4.18 -20.25 9.11
N SER A 130 -3.91 -19.19 8.33
CA SER A 130 -3.95 -19.20 6.87
C SER A 130 -2.95 -20.17 6.25
N ALA A 131 -1.80 -20.36 6.91
CA ALA A 131 -0.77 -21.34 6.54
C ALA A 131 -1.09 -22.78 6.98
N GLY A 132 -2.28 -23.03 7.55
CA GLY A 132 -2.69 -24.34 8.06
C GLY A 132 -1.93 -24.79 9.32
N LYS A 133 -1.30 -23.85 10.05
CA LYS A 133 -0.47 -24.13 11.24
C LYS A 133 -1.22 -24.00 12.56
N LEU A 134 -2.29 -23.22 12.57
CA LEU A 134 -3.20 -23.10 13.71
C LEU A 134 -4.56 -23.66 13.34
N ALA A 135 -5.33 -23.97 14.38
CA ALA A 135 -6.72 -24.41 14.27
C ALA A 135 -7.65 -23.41 14.95
N ASP A 136 -8.91 -23.38 14.52
CA ASP A 136 -9.96 -22.61 15.17
C ASP A 136 -10.35 -23.22 16.54
N SER A 137 -11.30 -22.58 17.23
CA SER A 137 -11.79 -23.04 18.53
C SER A 137 -12.50 -24.39 18.49
N SER A 138 -12.82 -24.92 17.30
CA SER A 138 -13.38 -26.26 17.08
C SER A 138 -12.30 -27.30 16.74
N GLY A 139 -11.03 -26.92 16.71
CA GLY A 139 -9.92 -27.77 16.34
C GLY A 139 -9.74 -27.97 14.84
N LYS A 140 -10.34 -27.11 13.99
CA LYS A 140 -10.25 -27.21 12.53
C LYS A 140 -9.26 -26.22 11.94
N THR A 141 -8.44 -26.70 11.02
CA THR A 141 -7.58 -25.89 10.15
C THR A 141 -8.38 -25.20 9.04
N ILE A 142 -7.75 -24.27 8.31
CA ILE A 142 -8.37 -23.60 7.17
C ILE A 142 -8.82 -24.59 6.08
N ASP A 143 -8.08 -25.66 5.84
CA ASP A 143 -8.41 -26.70 4.85
C ASP A 143 -9.67 -27.50 5.20
N GLU A 144 -9.98 -27.60 6.49
CA GLU A 144 -11.14 -28.36 6.98
C GLU A 144 -12.42 -27.52 7.00
N VAL A 145 -12.32 -26.19 6.88
CA VAL A 145 -13.46 -25.28 6.85
C VAL A 145 -13.76 -24.73 5.45
N LEU A 146 -12.78 -24.72 4.55
CA LEU A 146 -12.95 -24.25 3.18
C LEU A 146 -13.28 -25.39 2.21
N HIS A 147 -14.03 -25.05 1.17
CA HIS A 147 -14.43 -25.98 0.11
C HIS A 147 -13.47 -25.97 -1.10
N VAL A 148 -12.53 -25.01 -1.14
CA VAL A 148 -11.51 -24.87 -2.18
C VAL A 148 -10.12 -25.19 -1.61
N PRO A 149 -9.19 -25.73 -2.41
CA PRO A 149 -7.80 -25.91 -1.99
C PRO A 149 -7.10 -24.58 -1.68
N VAL A 150 -6.30 -24.55 -0.62
CA VAL A 150 -5.57 -23.37 -0.16
C VAL A 150 -4.11 -23.43 -0.61
N LEU A 151 -3.62 -22.35 -1.24
CA LEU A 151 -2.20 -22.21 -1.56
C LEU A 151 -1.45 -21.58 -0.37
N HIS A 152 -1.08 -22.39 0.62
CA HIS A 152 -0.43 -21.92 1.86
C HIS A 152 0.93 -21.23 1.66
N ASN A 153 1.56 -21.39 0.48
CA ASN A 153 2.81 -20.74 0.11
C ASN A 153 2.61 -19.49 -0.76
N ASN A 154 1.36 -19.02 -0.91
CA ASN A 154 0.96 -17.82 -1.64
C ASN A 154 0.03 -16.96 -0.75
N ILE A 155 0.55 -16.56 0.41
CA ILE A 155 -0.14 -15.66 1.34
C ILE A 155 0.39 -14.23 1.14
N GLY A 156 -0.54 -13.31 0.93
CA GLY A 156 -0.29 -11.88 0.83
C GLY A 156 -0.97 -11.07 1.93
N LEU A 157 -0.38 -9.93 2.27
CA LEU A 157 -1.01 -8.93 3.15
C LEU A 157 -1.30 -7.66 2.36
N LEU A 158 -2.51 -7.12 2.48
CA LEU A 158 -2.80 -5.74 2.07
C LEU A 158 -2.94 -4.88 3.34
N GLY A 159 -1.96 -4.02 3.57
CA GLY A 159 -2.00 -3.04 4.65
C GLY A 159 -2.43 -1.67 4.12
N ALA A 160 -3.64 -1.24 4.47
CA ALA A 160 -4.14 0.08 4.11
C ALA A 160 -3.74 1.12 5.16
N SER A 161 -3.21 2.30 4.78
CA SER A 161 -2.84 3.35 5.73
C SER A 161 -1.95 2.81 6.85
N ASN A 162 -2.26 3.06 8.14
CA ASN A 162 -1.56 2.46 9.29
C ASN A 162 -1.51 0.92 9.29
N GLY A 163 -2.44 0.25 8.59
CA GLY A 163 -2.36 -1.19 8.34
C GLY A 163 -1.07 -1.59 7.64
N GLY A 164 -0.52 -0.70 6.80
CA GLY A 164 0.74 -0.88 6.13
C GLY A 164 1.97 -0.84 7.04
N ASN A 165 1.88 -0.27 8.25
CA ASN A 165 2.96 -0.33 9.23
C ASN A 165 3.03 -1.70 9.91
N ILE A 166 1.89 -2.19 10.39
CA ILE A 166 1.83 -3.44 11.16
C ILE A 166 2.13 -4.69 10.32
N VAL A 167 1.86 -4.68 9.02
CA VAL A 167 2.25 -5.79 8.11
C VAL A 167 3.77 -5.90 7.95
N VAL A 168 4.50 -4.78 8.01
CA VAL A 168 5.97 -4.79 8.04
C VAL A 168 6.45 -5.19 9.43
N ALA A 169 5.83 -4.68 10.50
CA ALA A 169 6.17 -5.02 11.88
C ALA A 169 6.06 -6.52 12.18
N VAL A 170 4.97 -7.17 11.76
CA VAL A 170 4.81 -8.61 11.97
C VAL A 170 5.86 -9.42 11.20
N SER A 171 6.28 -8.94 10.03
CA SER A 171 7.33 -9.57 9.24
C SER A 171 8.70 -9.41 9.88
N ALA A 172 8.98 -8.24 10.44
CA ALA A 172 10.23 -7.96 11.17
C ALA A 172 10.32 -8.75 12.47
N LEU A 173 9.25 -8.81 13.27
CA LEU A 173 9.29 -9.41 14.61
C LEU A 173 9.04 -10.93 14.62
N TYR A 174 8.19 -11.43 13.71
CA TYR A 174 7.79 -12.84 13.65
C TYR A 174 8.16 -13.53 12.34
N GLY A 175 8.95 -12.90 11.47
CA GLY A 175 9.21 -13.42 10.13
C GLY A 175 9.80 -14.83 10.08
N ASN A 176 10.56 -15.26 11.09
CA ASN A 176 11.08 -16.64 11.17
C ASN A 176 9.97 -17.70 11.29
N GLU A 177 8.81 -17.37 11.87
CA GLU A 177 7.64 -18.24 11.92
C GLU A 177 6.83 -18.21 10.62
N LEU A 178 6.90 -17.10 9.89
CA LEU A 178 6.07 -16.82 8.70
C LEU A 178 6.79 -17.17 7.38
N LYS A 179 8.11 -17.31 7.41
CA LYS A 179 8.95 -17.66 6.27
C LYS A 179 8.51 -18.98 5.66
N GLY A 180 8.34 -18.98 4.35
CA GLY A 180 7.81 -20.12 3.61
C GLY A 180 6.30 -20.05 3.34
N TYR A 181 5.57 -19.13 3.98
CA TYR A 181 4.13 -18.93 3.79
C TYR A 181 3.80 -17.52 3.28
N LEU A 182 4.24 -16.50 4.03
CA LEU A 182 4.09 -15.10 3.64
C LEU A 182 5.04 -14.78 2.47
N ARG A 183 4.49 -14.18 1.41
CA ARG A 183 5.25 -13.91 0.17
C ARG A 183 5.29 -12.45 -0.22
N TYR A 184 4.22 -11.72 0.04
CA TYR A 184 4.17 -10.33 -0.37
C TYR A 184 3.36 -9.45 0.55
N ILE A 185 3.70 -8.17 0.53
CA ILE A 185 2.99 -7.10 1.19
C ILE A 185 2.65 -6.04 0.15
N VAL A 186 1.37 -5.64 0.14
CA VAL A 186 0.87 -4.48 -0.57
C VAL A 186 0.59 -3.39 0.46
N GLN A 187 1.28 -2.25 0.36
CA GLN A 187 1.10 -1.08 1.22
C GLN A 187 0.31 -0.02 0.44
N TRP A 188 -0.89 0.31 0.90
CA TRP A 188 -1.69 1.37 0.29
C TRP A 188 -1.54 2.68 1.07
N GLU A 189 -0.74 3.60 0.49
CA GLU A 189 -0.50 4.96 0.99
C GLU A 189 -0.12 5.05 2.48
N SER A 190 0.61 4.06 2.95
CA SER A 190 0.92 3.90 4.37
C SER A 190 1.77 5.05 4.93
N PRO A 191 1.42 5.62 6.10
CA PRO A 191 2.25 6.63 6.76
C PRO A 191 3.41 5.94 7.50
N VAL A 192 4.46 5.61 6.77
CA VAL A 192 5.50 4.67 7.22
C VAL A 192 6.43 5.17 8.33
N SER A 193 6.38 6.46 8.66
CA SER A 193 7.11 7.08 9.77
C SER A 193 6.18 7.93 10.64
N SER A 194 6.58 8.16 11.88
CA SER A 194 5.77 8.87 12.88
C SER A 194 5.40 10.27 12.43
N GLN A 195 6.33 11.02 11.84
CA GLN A 195 6.06 12.35 11.27
C GLN A 195 4.93 12.34 10.24
N ILE A 196 4.81 11.28 9.46
CA ILE A 196 3.75 11.15 8.45
C ILE A 196 2.46 10.71 9.12
N ALA A 197 2.54 9.76 10.06
CA ALA A 197 1.38 9.27 10.81
C ALA A 197 0.69 10.40 11.57
N THR A 198 1.48 11.29 12.20
CA THR A 198 1.03 12.48 12.93
C THR A 198 0.86 13.72 12.06
N VAL A 199 0.93 13.58 10.73
CA VAL A 199 0.72 14.66 9.75
C VAL A 199 1.59 15.90 9.94
N ASP A 200 2.82 15.76 10.45
CA ASP A 200 3.79 16.85 10.66
C ASP A 200 4.08 17.63 9.37
N LEU A 201 3.93 16.98 8.22
CA LEU A 201 4.18 17.59 6.92
C LEU A 201 2.99 18.34 6.33
N GLY A 202 1.81 18.25 6.96
CA GLY A 202 0.58 18.78 6.39
C GLY A 202 -0.50 17.73 6.18
N PRO A 203 -1.69 17.87 6.79
CA PRO A 203 -2.80 16.96 6.52
C PRO A 203 -3.54 17.33 5.22
N ILE A 204 -4.11 16.32 4.59
CA ILE A 204 -5.04 16.51 3.47
C ILE A 204 -6.37 17.05 3.95
N ARG A 205 -6.83 16.60 5.11
CA ARG A 205 -8.08 17.09 5.70
C ARG A 205 -7.75 17.96 6.90
N PHE A 206 -8.20 19.21 6.82
CA PHE A 206 -8.21 20.11 7.94
C PHE A 206 -9.66 20.35 8.40
N ASN A 207 -9.85 20.95 9.56
CA ASN A 207 -11.20 21.22 10.09
C ASN A 207 -11.99 22.20 9.21
N CYS A 208 -11.33 22.99 8.37
CA CYS A 208 -11.93 23.98 7.48
C CYS A 208 -11.32 23.85 6.08
N ALA A 209 -12.06 24.30 5.07
CA ALA A 209 -11.51 24.46 3.73
C ALA A 209 -10.69 25.76 3.66
N PRO A 210 -9.58 25.80 2.90
CA PRO A 210 -9.11 24.74 2.03
C PRO A 210 -8.36 23.63 2.78
N ASN A 211 -8.54 22.44 2.24
CA ASN A 211 -7.83 21.23 2.60
C ASN A 211 -6.44 21.21 1.93
N ASN A 212 -5.55 20.28 2.32
CA ASN A 212 -4.19 20.10 1.79
C ASN A 212 -3.15 21.15 2.21
N PHE A 213 -3.19 21.62 3.47
CA PHE A 213 -2.10 22.46 3.98
C PHE A 213 -0.80 21.68 4.02
N VAL A 214 0.29 22.30 3.56
CA VAL A 214 1.66 21.77 3.63
C VAL A 214 2.40 22.52 4.72
N ASN A 215 3.16 21.83 5.57
CA ASN A 215 4.01 22.49 6.56
C ASN A 215 5.15 23.23 5.84
N PRO A 216 5.21 24.57 5.87
CA PRO A 216 6.26 25.33 5.18
C PRO A 216 7.66 25.09 5.78
N ARG A 217 7.75 24.45 6.96
CA ARG A 217 8.99 24.11 7.65
C ARG A 217 9.57 22.77 7.20
N TYR A 218 8.84 21.97 6.42
CA TYR A 218 9.40 20.80 5.77
C TYR A 218 10.31 21.21 4.61
N THR A 219 11.62 20.95 4.77
CA THR A 219 12.65 21.47 3.86
C THR A 219 13.36 20.42 3.03
N ALA A 220 13.43 19.16 3.51
CA ALA A 220 14.15 18.11 2.78
C ALA A 220 13.69 16.69 3.13
N TYR A 221 13.72 15.84 2.10
CA TYR A 221 13.53 14.40 2.24
C TYR A 221 14.73 13.72 2.90
N ASN A 222 14.45 12.70 3.72
CA ASN A 222 15.40 11.73 4.23
C ASN A 222 14.70 10.36 4.40
N PRO A 223 15.41 9.23 4.21
CA PRO A 223 14.80 7.90 4.27
C PRO A 223 14.16 7.52 5.63
N PHE A 224 14.59 8.13 6.73
CA PHE A 224 14.08 7.80 8.08
C PHE A 224 13.43 8.99 8.80
N ILE A 225 14.02 10.18 8.70
CA ILE A 225 13.58 11.37 9.44
C ILE A 225 13.52 12.58 8.51
N LEU A 226 12.32 12.97 8.12
CA LEU A 226 12.05 14.11 7.25
C LEU A 226 12.53 15.40 7.92
N THR A 227 13.23 16.25 7.16
CA THR A 227 13.83 17.48 7.73
C THR A 227 12.75 18.54 7.87
N VAL A 228 12.41 18.85 9.11
CA VAL A 228 11.48 19.93 9.51
C VAL A 228 12.23 20.89 10.43
N ASP A 229 12.07 22.19 10.20
CA ASP A 229 12.58 23.22 11.11
C ASP A 229 11.64 23.37 12.31
N TYR A 230 12.14 23.02 13.51
CA TYR A 230 11.40 23.09 14.78
C TYR A 230 11.79 24.32 15.63
N SER A 231 12.49 25.32 15.06
CA SER A 231 13.00 26.47 15.80
C SER A 231 11.93 27.37 16.42
N ASP A 232 10.70 27.32 15.91
CA ASP A 232 9.53 28.05 16.40
C ASP A 232 8.48 27.15 17.05
N LEU A 233 8.88 25.95 17.47
CA LEU A 233 8.00 25.02 18.16
C LEU A 233 7.60 25.57 19.53
N VAL A 234 6.30 25.57 19.83
CA VAL A 234 5.73 26.01 21.10
C VAL A 234 4.87 24.92 21.73
N TYR A 235 4.94 24.82 23.05
CA TYR A 235 4.01 24.07 23.88
C TYR A 235 3.16 25.03 24.73
N ASN A 236 1.83 24.92 24.63
CA ASN A 236 0.89 25.69 25.42
C ASN A 236 -0.21 24.79 26.01
N GLU A 237 -0.06 24.45 27.29
CA GLU A 237 -1.01 23.65 28.09
C GLU A 237 -2.47 24.15 27.99
N SER A 238 -2.67 25.47 27.94
CA SER A 238 -4.00 26.08 27.97
C SER A 238 -4.66 26.14 26.59
N SER A 239 -3.93 25.78 25.54
CA SER A 239 -4.42 25.77 24.16
C SER A 239 -5.14 24.45 23.84
N SER A 240 -6.15 24.51 22.96
CA SER A 240 -6.78 23.31 22.40
C SER A 240 -5.86 22.56 21.43
N VAL A 241 -4.87 23.25 20.86
CA VAL A 241 -3.75 22.67 20.12
C VAL A 241 -2.52 22.93 20.96
N GLN A 242 -2.07 21.92 21.71
CA GLN A 242 -1.03 22.09 22.71
C GLN A 242 0.36 22.25 22.11
N VAL A 243 0.63 21.61 20.97
CA VAL A 243 1.93 21.66 20.28
C VAL A 243 1.71 22.15 18.86
N PHE A 244 2.39 23.23 18.50
CA PHE A 244 2.28 23.87 17.20
C PHE A 244 3.57 24.65 16.91
N HIS A 245 3.81 24.91 15.64
CA HIS A 245 4.78 25.94 15.25
C HIS A 245 4.13 27.31 15.35
N ASP A 246 4.75 28.21 16.11
CA ASP A 246 4.29 29.58 16.39
C ASP A 246 4.91 30.55 15.38
N GLY A 247 4.30 30.63 14.19
CA GLY A 247 4.85 31.41 13.09
C GLY A 247 4.78 32.92 13.35
N ASN A 248 3.81 33.37 14.13
CA ASN A 248 3.63 34.79 14.44
C ASN A 248 4.37 35.24 15.71
N GLY A 249 4.83 34.28 16.54
CA GLY A 249 5.65 34.51 17.72
C GLY A 249 4.88 35.03 18.95
N ASP A 250 3.56 34.82 19.02
CA ASP A 250 2.71 35.31 20.11
C ASP A 250 2.47 34.27 21.23
N GLY A 251 2.98 33.05 21.05
CA GLY A 251 2.89 31.93 21.99
C GLY A 251 1.51 31.26 22.04
N LYS A 252 0.62 31.53 21.09
CA LYS A 252 -0.76 31.01 21.06
C LYS A 252 -1.12 30.52 19.67
N TYR A 253 -1.83 29.40 19.63
CA TYR A 253 -2.38 28.89 18.38
C TYR A 253 -3.46 29.84 17.85
N THR A 254 -3.09 30.62 16.84
CA THR A 254 -3.84 31.72 16.25
C THR A 254 -4.67 31.24 15.08
N THR A 255 -5.96 31.58 15.09
CA THR A 255 -6.88 31.24 14.01
C THR A 255 -7.83 32.40 13.71
N ILE A 256 -8.36 32.43 12.49
CA ILE A 256 -9.52 33.24 12.10
C ILE A 256 -10.69 32.34 11.73
N ILE A 257 -11.89 32.89 11.62
CA ILE A 257 -13.06 32.13 11.16
C ILE A 257 -13.11 32.16 9.63
N GLU A 258 -13.06 30.98 9.02
CA GLU A 258 -13.20 30.86 7.57
C GLU A 258 -14.67 31.14 7.16
N PRO A 259 -14.93 32.10 6.25
CA PRO A 259 -16.28 32.61 6.00
C PRO A 259 -17.29 31.58 5.47
N ASN A 260 -16.85 30.57 4.70
CA ASN A 260 -17.76 29.62 4.06
C ASN A 260 -18.15 28.45 4.98
N SER A 261 -17.22 27.94 5.77
CA SER A 261 -17.41 26.82 6.69
C SER A 261 -17.82 27.26 8.09
N GLY A 262 -17.47 28.48 8.50
CA GLY A 262 -17.67 28.99 9.85
C GLY A 262 -16.75 28.33 10.89
N LEU A 263 -15.69 27.66 10.44
CA LEU A 263 -14.75 26.92 11.28
C LEU A 263 -13.41 27.68 11.41
N PRO A 264 -12.69 27.53 12.55
CA PRO A 264 -11.41 28.19 12.75
C PRO A 264 -10.35 27.63 11.80
N THR A 265 -9.54 28.52 11.21
CA THR A 265 -8.42 28.21 10.32
C THR A 265 -7.15 28.93 10.76
N PRO A 266 -5.96 28.29 10.71
CA PRO A 266 -4.67 28.97 10.89
C PRO A 266 -4.23 29.77 9.66
N ASP A 267 -4.91 29.62 8.51
CA ASP A 267 -4.73 30.45 7.32
C ASP A 267 -5.38 31.83 7.57
N LEU A 268 -4.57 32.77 8.06
CA LEU A 268 -5.00 34.08 8.54
C LEU A 268 -5.33 35.03 7.39
N ASN A 269 -4.86 34.76 6.18
CA ASN A 269 -5.08 35.59 4.99
C ASN A 269 -6.14 35.01 4.03
N LEU A 270 -6.58 33.75 4.24
CA LEU A 270 -7.56 33.00 3.45
C LEU A 270 -7.13 32.74 1.99
N ASP A 271 -5.83 32.64 1.73
CA ASP A 271 -5.28 32.35 0.39
C ASP A 271 -5.14 30.84 0.10
N GLY A 272 -5.35 30.02 1.13
CA GLY A 272 -5.34 28.58 1.10
C GLY A 272 -3.98 27.92 1.25
N LYS A 273 -2.98 28.64 1.75
CA LYS A 273 -1.65 28.14 2.05
C LYS A 273 -1.21 28.63 3.40
N LEU A 274 -0.58 27.76 4.18
CA LEU A 274 0.07 28.18 5.42
C LEU A 274 1.48 28.69 5.12
N GLU A 275 1.73 29.92 5.54
CA GLU A 275 3.03 30.59 5.44
C GLU A 275 3.84 30.46 6.74
N LEU A 276 5.13 30.81 6.70
CA LEU A 276 6.01 30.70 7.89
C LEU A 276 5.62 31.65 9.04
N ASN A 277 4.89 32.72 8.74
CA ASN A 277 4.37 33.69 9.71
C ASN A 277 3.00 33.28 10.28
N GLU A 278 2.50 32.11 9.92
CA GLU A 278 1.25 31.54 10.42
C GLU A 278 1.54 30.27 11.22
N ASP A 279 0.60 29.95 12.12
CA ASP A 279 0.77 28.83 13.02
C ASP A 279 0.48 27.51 12.32
N PHE A 280 1.24 26.48 12.66
CA PHE A 280 1.04 25.15 12.10
C PHE A 280 0.80 24.13 13.22
N PRO A 281 -0.39 23.52 13.32
CA PRO A 281 -0.69 22.57 14.38
C PRO A 281 0.03 21.24 14.16
N LEU A 282 0.53 20.63 15.23
CA LEU A 282 1.08 19.28 15.21
C LEU A 282 0.11 18.32 15.93
N SER A 283 -0.07 17.12 15.36
CA SER A 283 -0.99 16.12 15.90
C SER A 283 -0.23 15.02 16.65
N ALA A 284 -0.96 14.25 17.44
CA ALA A 284 -0.43 13.12 18.19
C ALA A 284 -1.32 11.88 18.03
N TYR A 285 -0.73 10.71 18.24
CA TYR A 285 -1.47 9.47 18.51
C TYR A 285 -1.68 9.33 20.01
N THR A 286 -2.31 8.24 20.44
CA THR A 286 -2.38 7.88 21.85
C THR A 286 -1.94 6.45 22.07
N ASP A 287 -1.34 6.20 23.24
CA ASP A 287 -1.13 4.85 23.78
C ASP A 287 -2.29 4.38 24.68
N GLY A 288 -3.37 5.18 24.75
CA GLY A 288 -4.52 5.01 25.64
C GLY A 288 -4.44 5.82 26.93
N THR A 289 -3.28 6.39 27.26
CA THR A 289 -3.04 7.19 28.47
C THR A 289 -2.43 8.57 28.15
N LYS A 290 -1.47 8.62 27.24
CA LYS A 290 -0.70 9.81 26.85
C LYS A 290 -0.88 10.11 25.36
N ASP A 291 -0.69 11.37 25.02
CA ASP A 291 -0.48 11.83 23.65
C ASP A 291 0.95 11.51 23.24
N VAL A 292 1.09 10.88 22.08
CA VAL A 292 2.37 10.45 21.49
C VAL A 292 2.57 11.19 20.16
N TYR A 293 3.36 12.26 20.20
CA TYR A 293 3.76 13.00 19.01
C TYR A 293 4.81 12.21 18.21
N SER A 294 5.17 12.69 17.01
CA SER A 294 6.26 12.07 16.26
C SER A 294 7.56 12.09 17.05
N ARG A 295 8.49 11.18 16.74
CA ARG A 295 9.81 11.19 17.42
C ARG A 295 10.48 12.56 17.30
N PRO A 296 10.61 13.17 16.10
CA PRO A 296 11.31 14.44 15.99
C PRO A 296 10.62 15.59 16.73
N VAL A 297 9.28 15.63 16.77
CA VAL A 297 8.55 16.62 17.57
C VAL A 297 8.81 16.41 19.06
N THR A 298 8.68 15.18 19.55
CA THR A 298 8.88 14.86 20.98
C THR A 298 10.30 15.20 21.43
N HIS A 299 11.32 14.89 20.63
CA HIS A 299 12.71 15.28 20.91
C HIS A 299 12.92 16.81 20.84
N ALA A 300 12.29 17.51 19.90
CA ALA A 300 12.38 18.98 19.82
C ALA A 300 11.76 19.67 21.06
N LEU A 301 10.68 19.08 21.60
CA LEU A 301 9.99 19.60 22.80
C LEU A 301 10.86 19.61 24.06
N GLU A 302 11.95 18.81 24.14
CA GLU A 302 12.88 18.86 25.29
C GLU A 302 13.48 20.25 25.51
N SER A 303 13.66 21.01 24.43
CA SER A 303 14.18 22.38 24.48
C SER A 303 13.11 23.45 24.77
N VAL A 304 11.83 23.08 24.63
CA VAL A 304 10.67 23.97 24.73
C VAL A 304 9.98 23.83 26.10
N ILE A 305 9.88 22.61 26.60
CA ILE A 305 9.11 22.26 27.81
C ILE A 305 10.04 22.25 29.03
N SER A 306 9.81 23.18 29.98
CA SER A 306 10.58 23.23 31.23
C SER A 306 10.13 22.21 32.29
N SER A 307 8.88 21.76 32.23
CA SER A 307 8.31 20.76 33.13
C SER A 307 7.43 19.81 32.32
N TRP A 308 7.88 18.57 32.15
CA TRP A 308 7.21 17.63 31.24
C TRP A 308 5.78 17.30 31.67
N PRO A 309 4.76 17.49 30.79
CA PRO A 309 3.38 17.16 31.11
C PRO A 309 3.17 15.66 31.29
N SER A 310 2.36 15.25 32.27
CA SER A 310 2.09 13.84 32.53
C SER A 310 1.24 13.16 31.45
N ASN A 311 0.55 13.95 30.62
CA ASN A 311 -0.30 13.47 29.53
C ASN A 311 0.42 13.41 28.17
N ILE A 312 1.70 13.79 28.09
CA ILE A 312 2.50 13.68 26.85
C ILE A 312 3.61 12.66 27.08
N ALA A 313 3.79 11.73 26.15
CA ALA A 313 4.88 10.76 26.19
C ALA A 313 6.23 11.46 26.20
N THR A 314 7.16 11.05 27.08
CA THR A 314 8.56 11.51 27.04
C THR A 314 9.24 11.07 25.74
N PRO A 315 10.40 11.63 25.36
CA PRO A 315 11.14 11.16 24.19
C PRO A 315 11.38 9.65 24.18
N GLU A 316 11.74 9.06 25.33
CA GLU A 316 11.94 7.62 25.46
C GLU A 316 10.64 6.82 25.31
N GLU A 317 9.52 7.32 25.85
CA GLU A 317 8.21 6.67 25.72
C GLU A 317 7.68 6.75 24.28
N ALA A 318 7.83 7.90 23.62
CA ALA A 318 7.48 8.07 22.22
C ALA A 318 8.35 7.19 21.33
N ASP A 319 9.65 7.11 21.61
CA ASP A 319 10.55 6.23 20.86
C ASP A 319 10.14 4.77 20.98
N ALA A 320 9.88 4.28 22.20
CA ALA A 320 9.41 2.92 22.45
C ALA A 320 8.05 2.63 21.78
N TYR A 321 7.13 3.61 21.80
CA TYR A 321 5.83 3.48 21.12
C TYR A 321 6.01 3.31 19.60
N TRP A 322 6.88 4.12 18.99
CA TRP A 322 7.10 4.15 17.55
C TRP A 322 8.00 3.01 17.05
N ASP A 323 8.80 2.35 17.90
CA ASP A 323 9.75 1.28 17.51
C ASP A 323 9.06 0.14 16.76
N ILE A 324 7.80 -0.15 17.09
CA ILE A 324 7.01 -1.21 16.47
C ILE A 324 5.88 -0.68 15.55
N ARG A 325 5.85 0.64 15.29
CA ARG A 325 4.79 1.32 14.51
C ARG A 325 5.30 2.11 13.31
N GLU A 326 6.61 2.25 13.14
CA GLU A 326 7.22 2.89 11.97
C GLU A 326 7.83 1.84 11.02
N ALA A 327 7.17 1.54 9.90
CA ALA A 327 7.71 0.61 8.91
C ALA A 327 9.10 1.00 8.39
N VAL A 328 9.42 2.31 8.30
CA VAL A 328 10.73 2.78 7.79
C VAL A 328 11.93 2.19 8.52
N ARG A 329 11.78 1.73 9.77
CA ARG A 329 12.86 1.15 10.57
C ARG A 329 12.87 -0.39 10.58
N MET A 330 11.90 -1.02 9.91
CA MET A 330 11.66 -2.46 10.04
C MET A 330 11.82 -3.25 8.72
N TYR A 331 12.07 -2.57 7.60
CA TYR A 331 12.26 -3.25 6.30
C TYR A 331 13.46 -4.19 6.28
N ASP A 332 14.60 -3.79 6.84
CA ASP A 332 15.80 -4.63 6.90
C ASP A 332 15.56 -5.90 7.71
N ASP A 333 14.93 -5.79 8.89
CA ASP A 333 14.60 -6.94 9.74
C ASP A 333 13.56 -7.85 9.09
N ALA A 334 12.54 -7.27 8.43
CA ALA A 334 11.56 -8.03 7.67
C ALA A 334 12.21 -8.86 6.56
N MET A 335 13.16 -8.26 5.81
CA MET A 335 13.90 -8.95 4.76
C MET A 335 14.93 -9.95 5.30
N ALA A 336 15.56 -9.67 6.44
CA ALA A 336 16.45 -10.61 7.09
C ALA A 336 15.71 -11.89 7.53
N ASN A 337 14.50 -11.72 8.08
CA ASN A 337 13.68 -12.83 8.57
C ASN A 337 12.88 -13.54 7.46
N ILE A 338 12.51 -12.83 6.39
CA ILE A 338 11.82 -13.39 5.21
C ILE A 338 12.53 -12.93 3.91
N PRO A 339 13.66 -13.55 3.51
CA PRO A 339 14.46 -13.09 2.37
C PRO A 339 13.73 -13.11 1.01
N ASP A 340 12.69 -13.92 0.89
CA ASP A 340 11.85 -14.03 -0.30
C ASP A 340 10.60 -13.13 -0.25
N LEU A 341 10.49 -12.22 0.74
CA LEU A 341 9.40 -11.24 0.82
C LEU A 341 9.49 -10.18 -0.28
N ARG A 342 8.34 -9.72 -0.74
CA ARG A 342 8.19 -8.82 -1.90
C ARG A 342 7.22 -7.70 -1.57
N GLY A 343 7.52 -6.48 -2.03
CA GLY A 343 6.71 -5.29 -1.75
C GLY A 343 5.95 -4.79 -2.98
N MET A 344 4.77 -4.24 -2.78
CA MET A 344 4.17 -3.29 -3.71
C MET A 344 3.67 -2.08 -2.94
N VAL A 345 3.99 -0.89 -3.40
CA VAL A 345 3.53 0.37 -2.80
C VAL A 345 2.49 0.98 -3.72
N LEU A 346 1.28 1.19 -3.23
CA LEU A 346 0.21 1.79 -4.00
C LEU A 346 0.14 3.29 -3.70
N ALA A 347 0.02 4.06 -4.77
CA ALA A 347 0.04 5.52 -4.74
C ALA A 347 -0.99 6.07 -5.72
N SER A 348 -1.90 6.90 -5.25
CA SER A 348 -2.76 7.73 -6.09
C SER A 348 -2.18 9.14 -6.28
N VAL A 349 -2.78 9.96 -7.14
CA VAL A 349 -2.30 11.34 -7.40
C VAL A 349 -2.55 12.21 -6.17
N LYS A 350 -3.65 12.00 -5.46
CA LYS A 350 -3.96 12.67 -4.21
C LYS A 350 -3.91 11.67 -3.08
N ASP A 351 -2.93 11.85 -2.20
CA ASP A 351 -2.78 11.02 -1.01
C ASP A 351 -4.08 11.01 -0.16
N HIS A 352 -4.17 10.10 0.81
CA HIS A 352 -5.28 10.07 1.75
C HIS A 352 -4.98 10.72 3.13
N VAL A 353 -3.70 10.85 3.52
CA VAL A 353 -3.27 11.42 4.82
C VAL A 353 -2.55 12.75 4.68
N GLN A 354 -1.45 12.79 3.92
CA GLN A 354 -0.50 13.91 3.92
C GLN A 354 -0.46 14.68 2.60
N SER A 355 -0.25 15.99 2.65
CA SER A 355 -0.34 16.88 1.48
C SER A 355 1.01 17.16 0.80
N ALA A 356 2.13 16.68 1.37
CA ALA A 356 3.44 17.05 0.88
C ALA A 356 3.63 16.58 -0.58
N PRO A 357 4.01 17.49 -1.50
CA PRO A 357 3.90 17.27 -2.94
C PRO A 357 4.87 16.21 -3.49
N ASP A 358 5.93 15.90 -2.75
CA ASP A 358 6.95 14.89 -3.06
C ASP A 358 6.64 13.50 -2.48
N LYS A 359 5.42 13.30 -1.97
CA LYS A 359 4.89 12.00 -1.49
C LYS A 359 5.89 11.20 -0.64
N PRO A 360 6.47 11.78 0.43
CA PRO A 360 7.52 11.15 1.22
C PRO A 360 7.10 9.80 1.80
N HIS A 361 5.81 9.56 2.06
CA HIS A 361 5.31 8.29 2.55
C HIS A 361 5.43 7.15 1.51
N ILE A 362 5.12 7.41 0.24
CA ILE A 362 5.38 6.46 -0.86
C ILE A 362 6.88 6.28 -1.05
N ARG A 363 7.64 7.37 -1.02
CA ARG A 363 9.08 7.35 -1.24
C ARG A 363 9.82 6.57 -0.16
N GLN A 364 9.54 6.83 1.12
CA GLN A 364 10.14 6.11 2.24
C GLN A 364 9.76 4.62 2.22
N ALA A 365 8.51 4.28 1.87
CA ALA A 365 8.09 2.89 1.74
C ALA A 365 8.86 2.18 0.61
N PHE A 366 8.92 2.81 -0.57
CA PHE A 366 9.65 2.28 -1.72
C PHE A 366 11.15 2.14 -1.43
N ASP A 367 11.78 3.20 -0.91
CA ASP A 367 13.21 3.22 -0.57
C ASP A 367 13.53 2.15 0.49
N GLY A 368 12.64 1.96 1.48
CA GLY A 368 12.78 0.90 2.49
C GLY A 368 12.89 -0.48 1.86
N TRP A 369 11.90 -0.88 1.05
CA TRP A 369 11.96 -2.16 0.34
C TRP A 369 13.18 -2.27 -0.60
N ASN A 370 13.44 -1.23 -1.37
CA ASN A 370 14.46 -1.25 -2.42
C ASN A 370 15.88 -1.31 -1.84
N ASN A 371 16.15 -0.56 -0.77
CA ASN A 371 17.44 -0.55 -0.09
C ASN A 371 17.69 -1.86 0.68
N SER A 372 16.63 -2.52 1.15
CA SER A 372 16.70 -3.89 1.70
C SER A 372 16.78 -4.98 0.62
N HIS A 373 17.02 -4.61 -0.65
CA HIS A 373 17.16 -5.51 -1.81
C HIS A 373 15.93 -6.41 -2.07
N ALA A 374 14.74 -5.98 -1.66
CA ALA A 374 13.50 -6.64 -2.02
C ALA A 374 13.10 -6.28 -3.45
N TRP A 375 12.36 -7.17 -4.14
CA TRP A 375 11.58 -6.72 -5.29
C TRP A 375 10.50 -5.78 -4.79
N VAL A 376 10.40 -4.60 -5.38
CA VAL A 376 9.35 -3.63 -5.07
C VAL A 376 8.85 -2.93 -6.32
N LYS A 377 7.54 -2.71 -6.42
CA LYS A 377 6.95 -1.95 -7.51
C LYS A 377 5.97 -0.92 -6.98
N ILE A 378 5.86 0.22 -7.67
CA ILE A 378 4.81 1.20 -7.41
C ILE A 378 3.63 0.90 -8.33
N ASN A 379 2.45 0.65 -7.76
CA ASN A 379 1.20 0.32 -8.48
C ASN A 379 1.24 -0.96 -9.37
N PRO A 380 0.07 -1.59 -9.61
CA PRO A 380 -0.03 -2.71 -10.54
C PRO A 380 0.15 -2.28 -11.99
N SER A 381 0.44 -3.24 -12.87
CA SER A 381 0.46 -2.99 -14.31
C SER A 381 -0.95 -2.73 -14.86
N PRO A 382 -1.07 -1.97 -15.97
CA PRO A 382 -2.36 -1.75 -16.64
C PRO A 382 -3.05 -3.04 -17.11
N PHE A 383 -2.32 -4.15 -17.26
CA PHE A 383 -2.90 -5.45 -17.58
C PHE A 383 -3.87 -5.91 -16.49
N TYR A 384 -3.43 -5.91 -15.22
CA TYR A 384 -4.29 -6.30 -14.10
C TYR A 384 -5.40 -5.28 -13.85
N MET A 385 -5.17 -4.00 -14.17
CA MET A 385 -6.24 -3.00 -14.16
C MET A 385 -7.37 -3.37 -15.13
N ALA A 386 -7.01 -3.73 -16.37
CA ALA A 386 -7.97 -4.17 -17.37
C ALA A 386 -8.60 -5.54 -17.06
N GLU A 387 -7.90 -6.40 -16.31
CA GLU A 387 -8.46 -7.66 -15.78
C GLU A 387 -9.55 -7.37 -14.74
N VAL A 388 -9.33 -6.41 -13.84
CA VAL A 388 -10.31 -6.02 -12.80
C VAL A 388 -11.53 -5.36 -13.41
N ASP A 389 -11.30 -4.43 -14.35
CA ASP A 389 -12.38 -3.76 -15.08
C ASP A 389 -11.96 -3.57 -16.56
N PRO A 390 -12.61 -4.28 -17.51
CA PRO A 390 -12.29 -4.18 -18.92
C PRO A 390 -12.43 -2.77 -19.51
N SER A 391 -13.16 -1.85 -18.87
CA SER A 391 -13.24 -0.44 -19.30
C SER A 391 -11.91 0.31 -19.20
N PHE A 392 -10.95 -0.22 -18.43
CA PHE A 392 -9.59 0.32 -18.33
C PHE A 392 -8.67 -0.10 -19.49
N ALA A 393 -9.09 -1.04 -20.33
CA ALA A 393 -8.31 -1.47 -21.48
C ALA A 393 -8.06 -0.31 -22.46
N GLY A 394 -6.78 -0.07 -22.79
CA GLY A 394 -6.38 0.97 -23.74
C GLY A 394 -6.27 2.38 -23.14
N ARG A 395 -6.48 2.55 -21.83
CA ARG A 395 -6.12 3.79 -21.14
C ARG A 395 -4.60 4.02 -21.22
N ASN A 396 -4.21 5.23 -21.62
CA ASN A 396 -2.80 5.62 -21.78
C ASN A 396 -2.26 6.40 -20.56
N ASP A 397 -3.11 6.68 -19.58
CA ASP A 397 -2.80 7.42 -18.37
C ASP A 397 -2.57 6.51 -17.14
N LEU A 398 -2.81 5.21 -17.26
CA LEU A 398 -2.49 4.25 -16.22
C LEU A 398 -0.98 4.03 -16.12
N PRO A 399 -0.37 4.14 -14.93
CA PRO A 399 1.07 3.96 -14.78
C PRO A 399 1.46 2.50 -15.03
N ASN A 400 2.57 2.29 -15.75
CA ASN A 400 3.22 0.99 -15.87
C ASN A 400 4.65 1.09 -15.34
N ASN A 401 4.77 1.29 -14.03
CA ASN A 401 6.06 1.51 -13.40
C ASN A 401 6.93 0.26 -13.45
N VAL A 402 8.23 0.45 -13.67
CA VAL A 402 9.22 -0.63 -13.65
C VAL A 402 9.54 -0.96 -12.19
N ALA A 403 9.57 -2.25 -11.83
CA ALA A 403 9.97 -2.65 -10.49
C ALA A 403 11.41 -2.18 -10.16
N ASN A 404 11.68 -1.92 -8.89
CA ASN A 404 12.94 -1.43 -8.34
C ASN A 404 13.44 -0.11 -8.96
N THR A 405 12.58 0.61 -9.70
CA THR A 405 12.90 1.89 -10.33
C THR A 405 12.10 3.01 -9.66
N ALA A 406 12.80 3.92 -9.00
CA ALA A 406 12.18 5.12 -8.45
C ALA A 406 11.76 6.08 -9.58
N PRO A 407 10.68 6.86 -9.41
CA PRO A 407 10.39 7.99 -10.28
C PRO A 407 11.57 8.97 -10.32
N GLU A 408 11.86 9.53 -11.50
CA GLU A 408 12.91 10.55 -11.65
C GLU A 408 12.64 11.80 -10.79
N ASN A 409 11.35 12.12 -10.61
CA ASN A 409 10.90 13.23 -9.78
C ASN A 409 9.60 12.87 -9.06
N TRP A 410 9.68 12.69 -7.75
CA TRP A 410 8.56 12.40 -6.86
C TRP A 410 7.48 13.50 -6.80
N ARG A 411 7.72 14.67 -7.38
CA ARG A 411 6.74 15.76 -7.52
C ARG A 411 5.97 15.71 -8.84
N ILE A 412 6.33 14.83 -9.77
CA ILE A 412 5.63 14.62 -11.04
C ILE A 412 4.91 13.27 -10.95
N HIS A 413 3.60 13.30 -10.70
CA HIS A 413 2.80 12.13 -10.31
C HIS A 413 2.41 11.20 -11.47
N ASN A 414 3.23 11.09 -12.53
CA ASN A 414 2.96 10.18 -13.66
C ASN A 414 3.10 8.68 -13.30
N TYR A 415 3.67 8.39 -12.13
CA TYR A 415 3.77 7.05 -11.56
C TYR A 415 2.56 6.68 -10.68
N CYS A 416 1.70 7.65 -10.37
CA CYS A 416 0.53 7.48 -9.51
C CYS A 416 -0.69 7.01 -10.30
N MET A 417 -1.61 6.34 -9.61
CA MET A 417 -2.91 5.98 -10.14
C MET A 417 -3.79 7.23 -10.27
N PRO A 418 -4.53 7.43 -11.39
CA PRO A 418 -5.47 8.54 -11.54
C PRO A 418 -6.62 8.51 -10.53
N GLU A 419 -7.11 9.69 -10.13
CA GLU A 419 -8.16 9.87 -9.12
C GLU A 419 -9.55 9.37 -9.51
N ASP A 420 -9.78 9.13 -10.80
CA ASP A 420 -11.04 8.57 -11.28
C ASP A 420 -11.09 7.03 -11.14
N ILE A 421 -9.98 6.40 -10.74
CA ILE A 421 -9.92 4.97 -10.43
C ILE A 421 -10.21 4.75 -8.94
N PRO A 422 -11.25 3.97 -8.59
CA PRO A 422 -11.51 3.62 -7.20
C PRO A 422 -10.39 2.80 -6.55
N ASP A 423 -10.07 3.12 -5.29
CA ASP A 423 -8.99 2.50 -4.52
C ASP A 423 -8.99 0.97 -4.51
N ASN A 424 -10.17 0.41 -4.28
CA ASN A 424 -10.34 -1.03 -4.17
C ASN A 424 -10.09 -1.77 -5.50
N LEU A 425 -10.22 -1.11 -6.66
CA LEU A 425 -9.93 -1.73 -7.96
C LEU A 425 -8.42 -1.94 -8.15
N TYR A 426 -7.60 -0.90 -7.93
CA TYR A 426 -6.15 -1.06 -8.09
C TYR A 426 -5.49 -1.79 -6.91
N GLN A 427 -6.13 -1.82 -5.74
CA GLN A 427 -5.76 -2.76 -4.68
C GLN A 427 -5.94 -4.22 -5.15
N LEU A 428 -7.09 -4.58 -5.72
CA LEU A 428 -7.31 -5.93 -6.25
C LEU A 428 -6.33 -6.27 -7.38
N ALA A 429 -6.11 -5.35 -8.34
CA ALA A 429 -5.14 -5.54 -9.40
C ALA A 429 -3.72 -5.77 -8.88
N ALA A 430 -3.33 -5.07 -7.81
CA ALA A 430 -2.05 -5.28 -7.12
C ALA A 430 -1.96 -6.67 -6.50
N ILE A 431 -3.03 -7.12 -5.84
CA ILE A 431 -3.09 -8.45 -5.22
C ILE A 431 -2.98 -9.54 -6.28
N TRP A 432 -3.71 -9.44 -7.39
CA TRP A 432 -3.60 -10.38 -8.51
C TRP A 432 -2.19 -10.39 -9.12
N GLU A 433 -1.58 -9.22 -9.35
CA GLU A 433 -0.20 -9.18 -9.86
C GLU A 433 0.77 -9.89 -8.92
N MET A 434 0.68 -9.61 -7.62
CA MET A 434 1.59 -10.23 -6.65
C MET A 434 1.34 -11.73 -6.50
N ALA A 435 0.07 -12.15 -6.46
CA ALA A 435 -0.29 -13.57 -6.38
C ALA A 435 0.20 -14.36 -7.60
N ASP A 436 0.04 -13.81 -8.81
CA ASP A 436 0.49 -14.44 -10.06
C ASP A 436 2.01 -14.53 -10.12
N ARG A 437 2.71 -13.48 -9.68
CA ARG A 437 4.19 -13.49 -9.58
C ARG A 437 4.68 -14.57 -8.63
N VAL A 438 4.00 -14.79 -7.49
CA VAL A 438 4.30 -15.91 -6.60
C VAL A 438 4.06 -17.24 -7.32
N TYR A 439 2.87 -17.43 -7.89
CA TYR A 439 2.45 -18.70 -8.47
C TYR A 439 3.36 -19.14 -9.62
N TYR A 440 3.68 -18.21 -10.53
CA TYR A 440 4.57 -18.48 -11.68
C TYR A 440 6.05 -18.29 -11.36
N ASN A 441 6.40 -17.92 -10.12
CA ASN A 441 7.76 -17.56 -9.70
C ASN A 441 8.43 -16.53 -10.63
N ARG A 442 7.72 -15.43 -10.93
CA ARG A 442 8.14 -14.38 -11.87
C ARG A 442 8.50 -13.08 -11.16
N TRP A 443 9.76 -12.98 -10.74
CA TRP A 443 10.30 -11.82 -10.03
C TRP A 443 11.33 -11.02 -10.82
N TYR A 444 11.69 -11.48 -12.02
CA TYR A 444 12.52 -10.71 -12.94
C TYR A 444 11.76 -9.50 -13.50
N THR A 445 12.48 -8.55 -14.10
CA THR A 445 11.87 -7.38 -14.77
C THR A 445 12.52 -7.19 -16.12
N LEU A 446 11.73 -7.28 -17.20
CA LEU A 446 12.25 -7.18 -18.56
C LEU A 446 11.86 -5.87 -19.24
N GLN A 447 12.75 -5.38 -20.09
CA GLN A 447 12.51 -4.24 -20.96
C GLN A 447 12.96 -4.52 -22.39
N ILE A 448 12.13 -4.16 -23.36
CA ILE A 448 12.53 -4.16 -24.77
C ILE A 448 13.23 -2.83 -25.08
N THR A 449 14.55 -2.83 -24.96
CA THR A 449 15.39 -1.62 -25.05
C THR A 449 15.46 -1.10 -26.48
N GLU A 450 15.62 -2.00 -27.45
CA GLU A 450 15.71 -1.67 -28.86
C GLU A 450 14.91 -2.61 -29.74
N ALA A 451 14.41 -2.09 -30.85
CA ALA A 451 13.80 -2.86 -31.93
C ALA A 451 14.21 -2.24 -33.26
N SER A 452 14.59 -3.08 -34.22
CA SER A 452 15.04 -2.65 -35.54
C SER A 452 14.43 -3.53 -36.64
N GLY A 453 14.15 -2.88 -37.77
CA GLY A 453 13.73 -3.54 -39.01
C GLY A 453 14.91 -3.92 -39.90
N GLY A 454 14.62 -4.44 -41.08
CA GLY A 454 15.57 -4.96 -42.04
C GLY A 454 15.00 -6.21 -42.70
N PHE A 455 15.75 -7.30 -42.70
CA PHE A 455 15.26 -8.61 -43.10
C PHE A 455 14.54 -9.29 -41.94
N GLY A 456 13.34 -8.78 -41.62
CA GLY A 456 12.60 -9.15 -40.42
C GLY A 456 12.64 -8.07 -39.33
N VAL A 457 12.32 -8.47 -38.11
CA VAL A 457 12.40 -7.64 -36.90
C VAL A 457 13.39 -8.28 -35.94
N THR A 458 14.30 -7.46 -35.41
CA THR A 458 15.21 -7.83 -34.32
C THR A 458 14.92 -6.96 -33.12
N ALA A 459 14.82 -7.55 -31.94
CA ALA A 459 14.61 -6.82 -30.69
C ALA A 459 15.64 -7.24 -29.63
N ARG A 460 16.04 -6.28 -28.79
CA ARG A 460 16.86 -6.52 -27.60
C ARG A 460 16.01 -6.49 -26.35
N VAL A 461 16.10 -7.56 -25.58
CA VAL A 461 15.40 -7.76 -24.31
C VAL A 461 16.43 -7.69 -23.21
N LYS A 462 16.30 -6.71 -22.33
CA LYS A 462 17.17 -6.54 -21.16
C LYS A 462 16.46 -6.99 -19.90
N ASN A 463 17.15 -7.72 -19.03
CA ASN A 463 16.71 -7.88 -17.65
C ASN A 463 17.19 -6.67 -16.83
N VAL A 464 16.27 -5.76 -16.54
CA VAL A 464 16.52 -4.54 -15.77
C VAL A 464 16.23 -4.72 -14.27
N GLY A 465 15.73 -5.90 -13.88
CA GLY A 465 15.45 -6.23 -12.49
C GLY A 465 16.67 -6.75 -11.73
N ILE A 466 16.43 -7.11 -10.47
CA ILE A 466 17.45 -7.65 -9.55
C ILE A 466 17.45 -9.18 -9.46
N VAL A 467 16.54 -9.85 -10.17
CA VAL A 467 16.36 -11.30 -10.16
C VAL A 467 16.67 -11.86 -11.55
N ASP A 468 17.45 -12.92 -11.61
CA ASP A 468 17.72 -13.65 -12.86
C ASP A 468 16.42 -14.19 -13.46
N ALA A 469 16.33 -14.10 -14.79
CA ALA A 469 15.21 -14.65 -15.53
C ALA A 469 15.61 -15.98 -16.17
N SER A 470 14.66 -16.90 -16.26
CA SER A 470 14.82 -18.15 -17.00
C SER A 470 13.52 -18.52 -17.69
N ASN A 471 13.63 -19.32 -18.76
CA ASN A 471 12.50 -19.80 -19.55
C ASN A 471 11.55 -18.67 -20.00
N ILE A 472 12.11 -17.55 -20.48
CA ILE A 472 11.32 -16.40 -20.92
C ILE A 472 10.75 -16.69 -22.31
N SER A 473 9.45 -16.98 -22.38
CA SER A 473 8.74 -17.02 -23.66
C SER A 473 8.74 -15.63 -24.32
N TRP A 474 8.96 -15.59 -25.62
CA TRP A 474 8.87 -14.37 -26.42
C TRP A 474 8.14 -14.62 -27.74
N SER A 475 7.50 -13.58 -28.27
CA SER A 475 6.90 -13.60 -29.61
C SER A 475 7.14 -12.29 -30.36
N ILE A 476 7.12 -12.37 -31.68
CA ILE A 476 7.06 -11.23 -32.59
C ILE A 476 5.90 -11.49 -33.55
N ASP A 477 4.85 -10.70 -33.39
CA ASP A 477 3.60 -10.78 -34.13
C ASP A 477 3.50 -9.59 -35.09
N VAL A 478 3.18 -9.85 -36.36
CA VAL A 478 3.09 -8.84 -37.41
C VAL A 478 1.68 -8.84 -38.00
N GLU A 479 0.94 -7.76 -37.74
CA GLU A 479 -0.41 -7.56 -38.23
C GLU A 479 -0.42 -6.66 -39.47
N GLY A 480 -0.83 -7.20 -40.62
CA GLY A 480 -0.89 -6.49 -41.89
C GLY A 480 -1.05 -7.46 -43.07
N ILE A 481 -0.77 -7.01 -44.29
CA ILE A 481 -0.74 -7.89 -45.47
C ILE A 481 0.60 -8.65 -45.48
N VAL A 482 0.69 -9.70 -44.67
CA VAL A 482 1.86 -10.57 -44.50
C VAL A 482 1.59 -11.90 -45.19
N ILE A 483 2.51 -12.34 -46.04
CA ILE A 483 2.45 -13.62 -46.77
C ILE A 483 3.21 -14.70 -46.00
N THR A 484 4.33 -14.36 -45.35
CA THR A 484 5.07 -15.26 -44.46
C THR A 484 5.78 -14.49 -43.33
N GLY A 485 6.00 -15.13 -42.19
CA GLY A 485 6.62 -14.51 -41.01
C GLY A 485 5.69 -13.62 -40.18
N SER A 486 4.37 -13.86 -40.23
CA SER A 486 3.40 -13.09 -39.44
C SER A 486 3.48 -13.35 -37.93
N HIS A 487 4.07 -14.47 -37.54
CA HIS A 487 4.28 -14.86 -36.14
C HIS A 487 5.60 -15.62 -36.02
N THR A 488 6.35 -15.33 -34.96
CA THR A 488 7.53 -16.10 -34.57
C THR A 488 7.63 -16.08 -33.06
N GLU A 489 7.99 -17.21 -32.46
CA GLU A 489 8.11 -17.36 -31.02
C GLU A 489 9.35 -18.17 -30.64
N GLY A 490 9.73 -18.07 -29.38
CA GLY A 490 10.82 -18.84 -28.81
C GLY A 490 10.94 -18.66 -27.31
N VAL A 491 12.05 -19.17 -26.77
CA VAL A 491 12.36 -19.10 -25.34
C VAL A 491 13.78 -18.57 -25.14
N ILE A 492 13.97 -17.61 -24.24
CA ILE A 492 15.29 -17.26 -23.71
C ILE A 492 15.48 -18.12 -22.45
N GLU A 493 16.33 -19.14 -22.56
CA GLU A 493 16.57 -20.13 -21.49
C GLU A 493 17.03 -19.49 -20.18
N SER A 494 17.94 -18.52 -20.26
CA SER A 494 18.45 -17.76 -19.12
C SER A 494 18.85 -16.35 -19.54
N LEU A 495 18.48 -15.38 -18.71
CA LEU A 495 18.87 -13.98 -18.83
C LEU A 495 19.15 -13.42 -17.43
N PRO A 496 20.42 -13.43 -16.99
CA PRO A 496 20.81 -12.90 -15.69
C PRO A 496 20.45 -11.42 -15.50
N ALA A 497 20.32 -10.99 -14.25
CA ALA A 497 20.07 -9.59 -13.92
C ALA A 497 21.14 -8.66 -14.54
N GLY A 498 20.70 -7.60 -15.23
CA GLY A 498 21.56 -6.64 -15.92
C GLY A 498 21.95 -6.99 -17.36
N GLU A 499 21.75 -8.24 -17.79
CA GLU A 499 22.15 -8.73 -19.11
C GLU A 499 21.09 -8.49 -20.21
N GLU A 500 21.50 -8.62 -21.48
CA GLU A 500 20.64 -8.51 -22.66
C GLU A 500 20.64 -9.79 -23.51
N ALA A 501 19.49 -10.12 -24.08
CA ALA A 501 19.33 -11.14 -25.12
C ALA A 501 18.74 -10.51 -26.39
N THR A 502 19.08 -11.09 -27.54
CA THR A 502 18.54 -10.69 -28.84
C THR A 502 17.55 -11.74 -29.34
N ILE A 503 16.36 -11.30 -29.73
CA ILE A 503 15.32 -12.12 -30.38
C ILE A 503 15.09 -11.62 -31.80
N ASN A 504 14.71 -12.52 -32.71
CA ASN A 504 14.60 -12.23 -34.14
C ASN A 504 13.45 -13.03 -34.77
N SER A 505 12.67 -12.38 -35.64
CA SER A 505 11.52 -13.00 -36.31
C SER A 505 11.88 -13.92 -37.48
N GLY A 506 13.15 -13.99 -37.87
CA GLY A 506 13.55 -14.42 -39.20
C GLY A 506 13.00 -13.51 -40.29
N LEU A 507 12.91 -14.04 -41.51
CA LEU A 507 12.41 -13.30 -42.66
C LEU A 507 10.90 -13.07 -42.58
N ILE A 508 10.48 -11.82 -42.78
CA ILE A 508 9.08 -11.43 -42.97
C ILE A 508 8.90 -11.07 -44.44
N PHE A 509 7.84 -11.55 -45.08
CA PHE A 509 7.44 -11.09 -46.41
C PHE A 509 6.03 -10.52 -46.37
N GLY A 510 5.89 -9.25 -46.69
CA GLY A 510 4.59 -8.58 -46.75
C GLY A 510 4.63 -7.29 -47.54
N VAL A 511 3.49 -6.63 -47.68
CA VAL A 511 3.37 -5.38 -48.44
C VAL A 511 2.45 -4.39 -47.73
N GLY A 512 2.91 -3.15 -47.57
CA GLY A 512 2.10 -2.04 -47.04
C GLY A 512 2.26 -1.80 -45.55
N PRO A 513 1.40 -0.94 -44.96
CA PRO A 513 1.46 -0.62 -43.53
C PRO A 513 1.09 -1.84 -42.68
N ALA A 514 1.82 -2.02 -41.58
CA ALA A 514 1.61 -3.09 -40.62
C ALA A 514 1.93 -2.62 -39.19
N LYS A 515 1.58 -3.43 -38.20
CA LYS A 515 1.99 -3.28 -36.81
C LYS A 515 2.80 -4.48 -36.39
N VAL A 516 3.85 -4.24 -35.62
CA VAL A 516 4.65 -5.29 -34.99
C VAL A 516 4.42 -5.22 -33.50
N LYS A 517 3.98 -6.32 -32.90
CA LYS A 517 3.92 -6.50 -31.45
C LYS A 517 5.01 -7.47 -31.03
N ILE A 518 5.93 -7.01 -30.19
CA ILE A 518 7.00 -7.81 -29.60
C ILE A 518 6.60 -8.09 -28.16
N MET A 519 6.70 -9.35 -27.73
CA MET A 519 6.46 -9.77 -26.36
C MET A 519 7.67 -10.54 -25.82
N ALA A 520 8.03 -10.32 -24.56
CA ALA A 520 9.01 -11.12 -23.83
C ALA A 520 8.59 -11.20 -22.36
N GLY A 521 8.21 -12.37 -21.86
CA GLY A 521 7.62 -12.50 -20.53
C GLY A 521 6.36 -11.63 -20.39
N ASP A 522 6.35 -10.73 -19.41
CA ASP A 522 5.28 -9.76 -19.14
C ASP A 522 5.48 -8.39 -19.84
N THR A 523 6.60 -8.19 -20.54
CA THR A 523 6.86 -6.94 -21.27
C THR A 523 6.41 -7.01 -22.72
N SER A 524 5.91 -5.89 -23.25
CA SER A 524 5.53 -5.81 -24.66
C SER A 524 5.86 -4.44 -25.26
N LYS A 525 6.11 -4.43 -26.57
CA LYS A 525 6.36 -3.22 -27.36
C LYS A 525 5.64 -3.34 -28.69
N THR A 526 4.77 -2.38 -28.98
CA THR A 526 4.07 -2.29 -30.26
C THR A 526 4.64 -1.15 -31.08
N LEU A 527 4.99 -1.42 -32.32
CA LEU A 527 5.59 -0.47 -33.26
C LEU A 527 4.80 -0.48 -34.55
N THR A 528 4.73 0.66 -35.22
CA THR A 528 4.24 0.73 -36.60
C THR A 528 5.37 0.37 -37.56
N CYS A 529 5.03 -0.26 -38.69
CA CYS A 529 6.02 -0.54 -39.72
C CYS A 529 5.43 -0.49 -41.13
N PHE A 530 6.32 -0.47 -42.12
CA PHE A 530 6.00 -0.68 -43.52
C PHE A 530 6.75 -1.90 -44.05
N LEU A 531 6.02 -2.77 -44.74
CA LEU A 531 6.56 -3.97 -45.38
C LEU A 531 6.72 -3.72 -46.88
N PHE A 532 7.91 -4.01 -47.40
CA PHE A 532 8.27 -3.91 -48.81
C PHE A 532 8.93 -5.21 -49.27
N GLY A 533 8.12 -6.24 -49.51
CA GLY A 533 8.63 -7.58 -49.78
C GLY A 533 9.32 -8.12 -48.54
N LEU A 534 10.62 -8.41 -48.63
CA LEU A 534 11.45 -8.91 -47.52
C LEU A 534 11.94 -7.83 -46.55
N LEU A 535 11.75 -6.56 -46.89
CA LEU A 535 12.23 -5.44 -46.10
C LEU A 535 11.14 -4.93 -45.16
N THR A 536 11.44 -4.93 -43.86
CA THR A 536 10.61 -4.35 -42.80
C THR A 536 11.22 -3.03 -42.35
N ILE A 537 10.48 -1.93 -42.39
CA ILE A 537 10.91 -0.61 -41.91
C ILE A 537 10.06 -0.24 -40.69
N LEU A 538 10.67 -0.22 -39.51
CA LEU A 538 9.99 0.24 -38.28
C LEU A 538 9.93 1.77 -38.24
N VAL A 539 8.82 2.30 -37.74
CA VAL A 539 8.51 3.73 -37.62
C VAL A 539 8.19 4.07 -36.19
#